data_AF-A0A6P1A9K6-F1
#
_entry.id   AF-A0A6P1A9K6-F1
#
_cell.length_a   1.000
_cell.length_b   1.000
_cell.length_c   1.000
_cell.angle_alpha   90.00
_cell.angle_beta   90.00
_cell.angle_gamma   90.00
#
_symmetry.space_group_name_H-M   'P 1'
#
loop_
_entity.id
_entity.type
_entity.pdbx_description
1 polymer ?
#
loop_
_entity_poly.entity_id
_entity_poly.type
_entity_poly.pdbx_seq_one_letter_code
_entity_poly.pdbx_strand_id
1 'polypeptide(L)' 'MKENNPQEVIHLNQRLGKYRLIEELYLGKRTVVYRGVVEDTTEESPPVVLKWLRQEYPTFNDLLQFRNQYAIAKNLKSRG' A
#
# COMPACT_ATOMS: atom_id res chain seq x y z
N MET A 1 16.07 -21.26 13.27
CA MET A 1 15.99 -20.81 11.87
C MET A 1 14.59 -20.27 11.69
N LYS A 2 14.43 -18.95 11.49
CA LYS A 2 13.09 -18.38 11.24
C LYS A 2 12.78 -18.68 9.78
N GLU A 3 11.72 -19.44 9.58
CA GLU A 3 11.16 -19.75 8.28
C GLU A 3 10.75 -18.43 7.62
N ASN A 4 11.49 -18.03 6.59
CA ASN A 4 11.16 -16.86 5.79
C ASN A 4 9.83 -17.16 5.09
N ASN A 5 8.77 -16.51 5.55
CA ASN A 5 7.47 -16.59 4.90
C ASN A 5 7.62 -16.04 3.47
N PRO A 6 7.31 -16.81 2.40
CA PRO A 6 7.50 -16.37 1.01
C PRO A 6 6.72 -15.10 0.63
N GLN A 7 5.87 -14.58 1.50
CA GLN A 7 5.06 -13.38 1.31
C GLN A 7 5.70 -12.08 1.79
N GLU A 8 6.87 -12.12 2.46
CA GLU A 8 7.49 -10.91 3.01
C GLU A 8 8.35 -10.11 2.02
N VAL A 9 8.55 -10.59 0.79
CA VAL A 9 9.43 -9.91 -0.17
C VAL A 9 8.66 -9.41 -1.38
N ILE A 10 7.93 -8.31 -1.18
CA ILE A 10 7.57 -7.43 -2.29
C ILE A 10 8.84 -6.76 -2.76
N HIS A 11 9.27 -7.09 -3.98
CA HIS A 11 10.46 -6.50 -4.56
C HIS A 11 10.12 -5.07 -5.02
N LEU A 12 10.95 -4.09 -4.63
CA LEU A 12 10.89 -2.75 -5.19
C LEU A 12 10.94 -2.85 -6.73
N ASN A 13 10.12 -2.06 -7.42
CA ASN A 13 9.75 -2.19 -8.85
C ASN A 13 8.69 -3.24 -9.21
N GLN A 14 8.04 -3.88 -8.23
CA GLN A 14 6.84 -4.68 -8.52
C GLN A 14 5.72 -3.78 -9.10
N ARG A 15 5.04 -4.30 -10.12
CA ARG A 15 3.88 -3.67 -10.74
C ARG A 15 2.58 -4.22 -10.17
N LEU A 16 1.69 -3.33 -9.75
CA LEU A 16 0.35 -3.61 -9.26
C LEU A 16 -0.66 -2.86 -10.11
N GLY A 17 -1.24 -3.56 -11.09
CA GLY A 17 -2.10 -2.94 -12.09
C GLY A 17 -1.35 -1.86 -12.86
N LYS A 18 -1.77 -0.60 -12.71
CA LYS A 18 -1.15 0.59 -13.33
C LYS A 18 -0.09 1.26 -12.46
N TYR A 19 0.20 0.71 -11.27
CA TYR A 19 1.13 1.33 -10.32
C TYR A 19 2.44 0.55 -10.27
N ARG A 20 3.56 1.26 -10.22
CA ARG A 20 4.88 0.68 -9.89
C ARG A 20 5.33 1.17 -8.52
N LEU A 21 5.82 0.24 -7.71
CA LEU A 21 6.39 0.54 -6.40
C LEU A 21 7.81 1.06 -6.53
N ILE A 22 8.13 2.11 -5.78
CA ILE A 22 9.44 2.75 -5.79
C ILE A 22 10.19 2.45 -4.49
N GLU A 23 9.56 2.69 -3.34
CA GLU A 23 10.19 2.51 -2.03
C GLU A 23 9.16 2.16 -0.95
N GLU A 24 9.61 1.47 0.09
CA GLU A 24 8.84 1.28 1.32
C GLU A 24 8.99 2.54 2.20
N LEU A 25 7.86 3.16 2.55
CA LEU A 25 7.81 4.30 3.44
C LEU A 25 7.67 3.90 4.91
N TYR A 26 7.02 2.76 5.17
CA TYR A 26 6.79 2.27 6.53
C TYR A 26 6.41 0.78 6.57
N LEU A 27 7.12 0.02 7.41
CA LEU A 27 6.80 -1.36 7.74
C LEU A 27 6.15 -1.47 9.13
N GLY A 28 4.83 -1.59 9.16
CA GLY A 28 4.08 -1.86 10.38
C GLY A 28 3.82 -3.35 10.60
N LYS A 29 3.33 -3.67 11.81
CA LYS A 29 2.91 -5.04 12.17
C LYS A 29 1.80 -5.60 11.28
N ARG A 30 0.81 -4.76 10.92
CA ARG A 30 -0.37 -5.17 10.14
C ARG A 30 -0.34 -4.68 8.70
N THR A 31 0.38 -3.61 8.44
CA THR A 31 0.38 -2.95 7.13
C THR A 31 1.76 -2.53 6.71
N VAL A 32 2.00 -2.54 5.41
CA VAL A 32 3.15 -1.91 4.78
C VAL A 32 2.66 -0.73 3.93
N VAL A 33 3.46 0.33 3.86
CA VAL A 33 3.16 1.53 3.08
C VAL A 33 4.29 1.72 2.08
N TYR A 34 3.94 1.87 0.80
CA TYR A 34 4.87 2.15 -0.27
C TYR A 34 4.59 3.51 -0.90
N ARG A 35 5.65 4.13 -1.42
CA ARG A 35 5.56 5.13 -2.47
C ARG A 35 5.57 4.43 -3.82
N GLY A 36 4.73 4.87 -4.74
CA GLY A 36 4.72 4.41 -6.12
C GLY A 36 4.45 5.53 -7.11
N VAL A 37 4.44 5.17 -8.39
CA VAL A 37 4.04 6.02 -9.51
C VAL A 37 2.99 5.32 -10.36
N VAL A 38 2.20 6.09 -11.09
CA VAL A 38 1.30 5.58 -12.12
C VAL A 38 2.09 5.42 -13.41
N GLU A 39 2.17 4.22 -13.97
CA GLU A 39 2.95 3.93 -15.19
C GLU A 39 2.14 4.05 -16.48
N ASP A 40 0.82 3.94 -16.42
CA ASP A 40 -0.02 3.94 -17.62
C ASP A 40 -0.49 5.35 -18.04
N THR A 41 0.13 6.40 -17.52
CA THR A 41 -0.16 7.79 -17.91
C THR A 41 0.98 8.34 -18.75
N THR A 42 0.65 8.94 -19.89
CA THR A 42 1.58 9.66 -20.77
C THR A 42 2.09 10.98 -20.17
N GLU A 43 1.54 11.40 -19.02
CA GLU A 43 1.91 12.60 -18.28
C GLU A 43 2.59 12.25 -16.95
N GLU A 44 3.40 13.18 -16.43
CA GLU A 44 4.02 13.07 -15.11
C GLU A 44 2.94 13.06 -14.01
N SER A 45 2.55 11.86 -13.59
CA SER A 45 1.63 11.70 -12.46
C SER A 45 2.35 11.95 -11.13
N PRO A 46 1.74 12.68 -10.18
CA PRO A 46 2.30 12.81 -8.85
C PRO A 46 2.45 11.43 -8.17
N PRO A 47 3.43 11.28 -7.26
CA PRO A 47 3.65 10.02 -6.57
C PRO A 47 2.42 9.64 -5.73
N VAL A 48 2.14 8.34 -5.68
CA VAL A 48 1.02 7.78 -4.94
C VAL A 48 1.50 7.03 -3.69
N VAL A 49 0.65 7.00 -2.67
CA VAL A 49 0.86 6.16 -1.48
C VAL A 49 -0.01 4.91 -1.60
N LEU A 50 0.59 3.75 -1.50
CA LEU A 50 -0.09 2.45 -1.53
C LEU A 50 0.08 1.76 -0.18
N LYS A 51 -1.01 1.55 0.56
CA LYS A 51 -1.02 0.91 1.88
C LYS A 51 -1.70 -0.45 1.80
N TRP A 52 -1.07 -1.53 2.26
CA TRP A 52 -1.60 -2.88 2.11
C TRP A 52 -1.55 -3.64 3.43
N LEU A 53 -2.41 -4.64 3.59
CA LEU A 53 -2.39 -5.56 4.73
C LEU A 53 -1.30 -6.63 4.52
N ARG A 54 -0.55 -6.93 5.57
CA ARG A 54 0.52 -7.96 5.56
C ARG A 54 0.03 -9.36 5.89
N GLN A 55 -1.21 -9.49 6.34
CA GLN A 55 -1.81 -10.78 6.65
C GLN A 55 -2.40 -11.36 5.36
N GLU A 56 -2.01 -12.60 5.01
CA GLU A 56 -2.58 -13.34 3.89
C GLU A 56 -4.10 -13.47 4.00
N TYR A 57 -4.55 -13.77 5.23
CA TYR A 57 -5.95 -13.90 5.59
C TYR A 57 -6.29 -12.87 6.68
N PRO A 58 -6.55 -11.61 6.29
CA PRO A 58 -6.94 -10.59 7.26
C PRO A 58 -8.30 -10.95 7.88
N THR A 59 -8.48 -10.60 9.14
CA THR A 59 -9.78 -10.79 9.78
C THR A 59 -10.80 -9.81 9.22
N PHE A 60 -12.09 -10.09 9.42
CA PHE A 60 -13.15 -9.12 9.10
C PHE A 60 -12.90 -7.76 9.77
N ASN A 61 -12.41 -7.75 11.01
CA ASN A 61 -12.09 -6.53 11.73
C ASN A 61 -10.91 -5.77 11.10
N ASP A 62 -9.89 -6.46 10.59
CA ASP A 62 -8.78 -5.83 9.88
C ASP A 62 -9.28 -5.15 8.60
N LEU A 63 -10.14 -5.83 7.83
CA LEU A 63 -10.77 -5.28 6.62
C LEU A 63 -11.67 -4.07 6.95
N LEU A 64 -12.48 -4.17 8.00
CA LEU A 64 -13.36 -3.10 8.45
C LEU A 64 -12.55 -1.85 8.86
N GLN A 65 -11.51 -2.02 9.66
CA GLN A 65 -10.63 -0.91 10.06
C GLN A 65 -9.91 -0.30 8.85
N PHE A 66 -9.41 -1.14 7.95
CA PHE A 66 -8.72 -0.70 6.74
C PHE A 66 -9.64 0.13 5.83
N ARG A 67 -10.88 -0.33 5.61
CA ARG A 67 -11.91 0.43 4.88
C ARG A 67 -12.26 1.74 5.59
N ASN A 68 -12.42 1.73 6.91
CA ASN A 68 -12.77 2.93 7.68
C ASN A 68 -11.67 3.99 7.56
N GLN A 69 -10.39 3.61 7.59
CA GLN A 69 -9.26 4.52 7.37
C GLN A 69 -9.34 5.18 5.99
N TYR A 70 -9.63 4.41 4.92
CA TYR A 70 -9.84 4.97 3.58
C TYR A 70 -11.04 5.93 3.53
N ALA A 71 -12.17 5.55 4.12
CA ALA A 71 -13.38 6.36 4.11
C ALA A 71 -13.17 7.69 4.84
N ILE A 72 -12.49 7.70 5.97
CA ILE A 72 -12.13 8.93 6.70
C ILE A 72 -11.18 9.76 5.83
N ALA A 73 -10.07 9.20 5.38
CA ALA A 73 -9.05 9.92 4.60
C ALA A 73 -9.60 10.53 3.30
N LYS A 74 -10.50 9.82 2.59
CA LYS A 74 -11.16 10.33 1.39
C LYS A 74 -12.04 11.56 1.66
N ASN A 75 -12.63 11.64 2.85
CA ASN A 75 -13.48 12.76 3.25
C ASN A 75 -12.69 13.89 3.92
N LEU A 76 -11.42 13.66 4.26
CA LEU A 76 -10.53 14.73 4.69
C LEU A 76 -10.19 15.60 3.48
N LYS A 77 -10.93 16.71 3.34
CA LYS A 77 -10.52 17.78 2.43
C LYS A 77 -9.37 18.53 3.07
N SER A 78 -8.14 18.22 2.69
CA SER A 78 -7.02 19.11 2.94
C SER A 78 -7.18 20.34 2.06
N ARG A 79 -7.43 21.52 2.65
CA ARG A 79 -7.00 22.78 2.03
C ARG A 79 -5.48 22.80 2.17
N GLY A 80 -4.80 22.40 1.10
CA GLY A 80 -3.45 22.85 0.81
C GLY A 80 -3.59 24.02 -0.16
#